data_AF-A0A7X7ZUY3-F1
#
_entry.id   AF-A0A7X7ZUY3-F1
#
_cell.length_a   1.000
_cell.length_b   1.000
_cell.length_c   1.000
_cell.angle_alpha   90.00
_cell.angle_beta   90.00
_cell.angle_gamma   90.00
#
_symmetry.space_group_name_H-M   'P 1'
#
loop_
_entity.id
_entity.type
_entity.pdbx_description
1 polymer ?
#
loop_
_entity_poly.entity_id
_entity_poly.type
_entity_poly.pdbx_seq_one_letter_code
_entity_poly.pdbx_strand_id
1 'polypeptide(L)'
;MNCDTSRELMMKYFDGEMDEAGEKQFREHLKTCGDCSDEFSCMEAIFASLDEKVGIEPPDDFEARVMDKVALIENQKRERSGKRIVWLYNFATLLSIILLLIFVADMKDVSIFSAFDRITGYFGSFSTVTAAISGAVKDLFGLLVNALAAVADIALSIVRSYYYAFIVLILTVLAVQRLIHYVGTHTGEEAE
;
A
#
# COMPACT_ATOMS: atom_id res chain seq x y z
N MET A 1 -40.27 -17.54 49.39
CA MET A 1 -38.94 -16.93 49.24
C MET A 1 -38.57 -16.23 50.55
N ASN A 2 -37.30 -16.22 50.93
CA ASN A 2 -36.79 -15.44 52.08
C ASN A 2 -36.31 -14.05 51.61
N CYS A 3 -36.10 -13.13 52.55
CA CYS A 3 -35.72 -11.75 52.22
C CYS A 3 -34.34 -11.65 51.53
N ASP A 4 -33.41 -12.56 51.84
CA ASP A 4 -32.06 -12.56 51.24
C ASP A 4 -32.12 -12.88 49.74
N THR A 5 -32.85 -13.93 49.36
CA THR A 5 -33.08 -14.26 47.95
C THR A 5 -33.90 -13.16 47.26
N SER A 6 -34.84 -12.52 47.96
CA SER A 6 -35.58 -11.39 47.40
C SER A 6 -34.69 -10.20 47.06
N ARG A 7 -33.68 -9.93 47.87
CA ARG A 7 -32.74 -8.83 47.64
C ARG A 7 -31.82 -9.11 46.45
N GLU A 8 -31.40 -10.36 46.24
CA GLU A 8 -30.68 -10.75 45.03
C GLU A 8 -31.54 -10.60 43.76
N LEU A 9 -32.81 -11.02 43.83
CA LEU A 9 -33.75 -10.85 42.71
C LEU A 9 -34.09 -9.38 42.44
N MET A 10 -34.11 -8.55 43.49
CA MET A 10 -34.32 -7.10 43.36
C MET A 10 -33.24 -6.45 42.48
N MET A 11 -31.96 -6.80 42.69
CA MET A 11 -30.88 -6.28 41.84
C MET A 11 -31.02 -6.74 40.39
N LYS A 12 -31.28 -8.04 40.18
CA LYS A 12 -31.50 -8.62 38.84
C LYS A 12 -32.69 -8.00 38.11
N TYR A 13 -33.74 -7.59 38.84
CA TYR A 13 -34.90 -6.90 38.27
C TYR A 13 -34.47 -5.56 37.66
N PHE A 14 -33.69 -4.75 38.38
CA PHE A 14 -33.22 -3.46 37.88
C PHE A 14 -32.18 -3.58 36.76
N ASP A 15 -31.37 -4.64 36.76
CA ASP A 15 -30.41 -4.93 35.69
C ASP A 15 -31.08 -5.52 34.42
N GLY A 16 -32.36 -5.93 34.49
CA GLY A 16 -33.07 -6.55 33.38
C GLY A 16 -32.67 -8.00 33.10
N GLU A 17 -32.04 -8.68 34.07
CA GLU A 17 -31.49 -10.04 33.93
C GLU A 17 -32.39 -11.13 34.55
N MET A 18 -33.62 -10.79 34.93
CA MET A 18 -34.55 -11.72 35.59
C MET A 18 -35.44 -12.46 34.57
N ASP A 19 -35.70 -13.75 34.83
CA ASP A 19 -36.63 -14.57 34.06
C ASP A 19 -38.09 -14.42 34.56
N GLU A 20 -39.07 -14.81 33.74
CA GLU A 20 -40.50 -14.68 34.08
C GLU A 20 -40.88 -15.41 35.38
N ALA A 21 -40.25 -16.56 35.63
CA ALA A 21 -40.50 -17.36 36.83
C ALA A 21 -39.97 -16.66 38.10
N GLY A 22 -38.76 -16.11 38.04
CA GLY A 22 -38.16 -15.33 39.10
C GLY A 22 -38.93 -14.03 39.37
N GLU A 23 -39.38 -13.35 38.32
CA GLU A 23 -40.16 -12.12 38.45
C GLU A 23 -41.49 -12.38 39.17
N LYS A 24 -42.20 -13.46 38.81
CA LYS A 24 -43.45 -13.82 39.49
C LYS A 24 -43.23 -14.10 40.97
N GLN A 25 -42.20 -14.88 41.33
CA GLN A 25 -41.88 -15.19 42.72
C GLN A 25 -41.45 -13.95 43.51
N PHE A 26 -40.68 -13.06 42.88
CA PHE A 26 -40.26 -11.79 43.46
C PHE A 26 -41.46 -10.89 43.75
N ARG A 27 -42.35 -10.68 42.76
CA ARG A 27 -43.58 -9.89 42.92
C ARG A 27 -44.54 -10.47 43.97
N GLU A 28 -44.59 -11.79 44.10
CA GLU A 28 -45.37 -12.45 45.16
C GLU A 28 -44.81 -12.10 46.55
N HIS A 29 -43.48 -12.14 46.72
CA HIS A 29 -42.83 -11.81 47.98
C HIS A 29 -42.99 -10.34 48.36
N LEU A 30 -42.89 -9.41 47.42
CA LEU A 30 -43.13 -7.97 47.67
C LEU A 30 -44.54 -7.71 48.22
N LYS A 31 -45.54 -8.50 47.83
CA LYS A 31 -46.91 -8.39 48.40
C LYS A 31 -47.01 -8.90 49.83
N THR A 32 -46.07 -9.75 50.27
CA THR A 32 -46.14 -10.43 51.57
C THR A 32 -45.16 -9.84 52.59
N CYS A 33 -44.07 -9.21 52.16
CA CYS A 33 -43.03 -8.64 53.02
C CYS A 33 -42.96 -7.12 52.85
N GLY A 34 -43.35 -6.38 53.90
CA GLY A 34 -43.31 -4.92 53.92
C GLY A 34 -41.88 -4.38 53.75
N ASP A 35 -40.91 -4.94 54.48
CA ASP A 35 -39.51 -4.49 54.43
C ASP A 35 -38.93 -4.54 53.00
N CYS A 36 -39.14 -5.65 52.29
CA CYS A 36 -38.67 -5.79 50.91
C CYS A 36 -39.44 -4.90 49.92
N SER A 37 -40.74 -4.65 50.18
CA SER A 37 -41.55 -3.72 49.38
C SER A 37 -41.07 -2.27 49.53
N ASP A 38 -40.74 -1.87 50.75
CA ASP A 38 -40.24 -0.52 51.04
C ASP A 38 -38.84 -0.32 50.44
N GLU A 39 -37.96 -1.31 50.57
CA GLU A 39 -36.62 -1.31 49.96
C GLU A 39 -36.71 -1.22 48.42
N PHE A 40 -37.61 -2.00 47.80
CA PHE A 40 -37.87 -1.94 46.37
C PHE A 40 -38.36 -0.56 45.92
N SER A 41 -39.36 0.00 46.62
CA SER A 41 -39.95 1.29 46.27
C SER A 41 -38.93 2.44 46.41
N CYS A 42 -38.06 2.37 47.41
CA CYS A 42 -36.96 3.31 47.60
C CYS A 42 -35.97 3.24 46.43
N MET A 43 -35.58 2.04 46.02
CA MET A 43 -34.67 1.82 44.90
C MET A 43 -35.29 2.27 43.57
N GLU A 44 -36.57 1.96 43.35
CA GLU A 44 -37.33 2.38 42.17
C GLU A 44 -37.41 3.91 42.09
N ALA A 45 -37.63 4.59 43.21
CA ALA A 45 -37.63 6.05 43.26
C ALA A 45 -36.25 6.66 42.91
N ILE A 46 -35.16 6.04 43.38
CA ILE A 46 -33.79 6.44 43.02
C ILE A 46 -33.58 6.28 41.51
N PHE A 47 -33.89 5.11 40.94
CA PHE A 47 -33.74 4.89 39.50
C PHE A 47 -34.63 5.81 38.68
N ALA A 48 -35.88 6.05 39.08
CA ALA A 48 -36.78 6.98 38.40
C ALA A 48 -36.22 8.42 38.40
N SER A 49 -35.56 8.84 39.48
CA SER A 49 -34.90 10.16 39.54
C SER A 49 -33.64 10.26 38.66
N LEU A 50 -32.97 9.14 38.40
CA LEU A 50 -31.79 9.06 37.52
C LEU A 50 -32.17 8.87 36.04
N ASP A 51 -33.29 8.18 35.79
CA ASP A 51 -33.85 7.94 34.45
C ASP A 51 -34.62 9.15 33.91
N GLU A 52 -34.62 10.28 34.64
CA GLU A 52 -34.87 11.61 34.08
C GLU A 52 -33.74 11.93 33.09
N LYS A 53 -33.79 11.26 31.93
CA LYS A 53 -32.86 11.38 30.82
C LYS A 53 -32.90 12.82 30.35
N VAL A 54 -31.98 13.62 30.88
CA VAL A 54 -31.44 14.75 30.13
C VAL A 54 -30.90 14.13 28.85
N GLY A 55 -31.60 14.34 27.74
CA GLY A 55 -31.16 13.89 26.43
C GLY A 55 -29.84 14.58 26.11
N ILE A 56 -28.73 14.00 26.54
CA ILE A 56 -27.40 14.45 26.17
C ILE A 56 -27.22 13.97 24.74
N GLU A 57 -27.41 14.88 23.79
CA GLU A 57 -27.04 14.60 22.42
C GLU A 57 -25.53 14.35 22.38
N PRO A 58 -25.09 13.22 21.79
CA PRO A 58 -23.68 13.01 21.53
C PRO A 58 -23.18 14.11 20.58
N PRO A 59 -21.88 14.43 20.59
CA PRO A 59 -21.31 15.33 19.60
C PRO A 59 -21.65 14.87 18.18
N ASP A 60 -21.89 15.83 17.27
CA ASP A 60 -22.28 15.57 15.87
C ASP A 60 -21.31 14.61 15.13
N ASP A 61 -20.05 14.54 15.58
CA ASP A 61 -18.98 13.72 14.98
C ASP A 61 -18.84 12.32 15.60
N PHE A 62 -19.61 11.99 16.63
CA PHE A 62 -19.43 10.75 17.39
C PHE A 62 -19.65 9.51 16.53
N GLU A 63 -20.75 9.47 15.78
CA GLU A 63 -21.07 8.34 14.91
C GLU A 63 -19.98 8.14 13.85
N ALA A 64 -19.58 9.21 13.17
CA ALA A 64 -18.53 9.17 12.17
C ALA A 64 -17.21 8.60 12.75
N ARG A 65 -16.80 9.08 13.92
CA ARG A 65 -15.57 8.61 14.60
C ARG A 65 -15.64 7.14 15.03
N VAL A 66 -16.81 6.66 15.42
CA VAL A 66 -17.01 5.24 15.77
C VAL A 66 -16.95 4.39 14.51
N MET A 67 -17.68 4.77 13.47
CA MET A 67 -17.77 4.01 12.23
C MET A 67 -16.42 3.95 11.49
N ASP A 68 -15.63 5.01 11.51
CA ASP A 68 -14.26 5.01 10.98
C ASP A 68 -13.37 3.97 11.68
N LYS A 69 -13.45 3.89 13.02
CA LYS A 69 -12.69 2.89 13.78
C LYS A 69 -13.14 1.47 13.48
N VAL A 70 -14.44 1.24 13.35
CA VAL A 70 -15.00 -0.06 12.98
C VAL A 70 -14.49 -0.47 11.59
N ALA A 71 -14.58 0.42 10.61
CA ALA A 71 -14.09 0.17 9.25
C ALA A 71 -12.59 -0.14 9.21
N LEU A 72 -11.77 0.57 10.00
CA LEU A 72 -10.34 0.28 10.11
C LEU A 72 -10.07 -1.14 10.65
N ILE A 73 -10.78 -1.57 11.68
CA ILE A 73 -10.65 -2.91 12.27
C ILE A 73 -11.05 -3.99 11.27
N GLU A 74 -12.16 -3.80 10.56
CA GLU A 74 -12.64 -4.73 9.54
C GLU A 74 -11.64 -4.89 8.37
N ASN A 75 -11.11 -3.77 7.88
CA ASN A 75 -10.11 -3.77 6.81
C ASN A 75 -8.84 -4.52 7.23
N GLN A 76 -8.33 -4.29 8.45
CA GLN A 76 -7.17 -5.01 8.97
C GLN A 76 -7.43 -6.52 9.08
N LYS A 77 -8.63 -6.92 9.52
CA LYS A 77 -9.02 -8.33 9.61
C LYS A 77 -9.11 -8.99 8.22
N ARG A 78 -9.64 -8.27 7.23
CA ARG A 78 -9.71 -8.73 5.83
C ARG A 78 -8.33 -8.90 5.22
N GLU A 79 -7.41 -7.97 5.45
CA GLU A 79 -6.05 -8.06 4.92
C GLU A 79 -5.27 -9.24 5.52
N ARG A 80 -5.36 -9.46 6.84
CA ARG A 80 -4.70 -10.60 7.51
C ARG A 80 -5.25 -11.94 7.02
N SER A 81 -6.57 -12.06 6.88
CA SER A 81 -7.20 -13.29 6.38
C SER A 81 -6.84 -13.57 4.92
N GLY A 82 -6.83 -12.54 4.07
CA GLY A 82 -6.37 -12.65 2.68
C GLY A 82 -4.91 -13.13 2.58
N LYS A 83 -3.99 -12.50 3.34
CA LYS A 83 -2.58 -12.92 3.40
C LYS A 83 -2.42 -14.37 3.84
N ARG A 84 -3.18 -14.81 4.85
CA ARG A 84 -3.15 -16.19 5.34
C ARG A 84 -3.63 -17.20 4.29
N ILE A 85 -4.72 -16.89 3.58
CA ILE A 85 -5.26 -17.74 2.51
C ILE A 85 -4.26 -17.85 1.36
N VAL A 86 -3.66 -16.73 0.93
CA VAL A 86 -2.63 -16.72 -0.11
C VAL A 86 -1.43 -17.56 0.31
N TRP A 87 -0.96 -17.43 1.56
CA TRP A 87 0.18 -18.22 2.05
C TRP A 87 -0.13 -19.72 2.11
N LEU A 88 -1.32 -20.10 2.59
CA LEU A 88 -1.79 -21.49 2.59
C LEU A 88 -1.88 -22.08 1.17
N TYR A 89 -2.42 -21.32 0.22
CA TYR A 89 -2.50 -21.76 -1.18
C TYR A 89 -1.11 -21.95 -1.78
N ASN A 90 -0.19 -21.00 -1.60
CA ASN A 90 1.19 -21.14 -2.08
C ASN A 90 1.89 -22.37 -1.49
N PHE A 91 1.74 -22.61 -0.18
CA PHE A 91 2.31 -23.79 0.47
C PHE A 91 1.70 -25.09 -0.08
N ALA A 92 0.38 -25.13 -0.26
CA ALA A 92 -0.30 -26.27 -0.86
C ALA A 92 0.16 -26.53 -2.31
N THR A 93 0.35 -25.47 -3.11
CA THR A 93 0.88 -25.61 -4.48
C THR A 93 2.31 -26.15 -4.49
N LEU A 94 3.19 -25.65 -3.62
CA LEU A 94 4.56 -26.16 -3.50
C LEU A 94 4.59 -27.62 -3.07
N LEU A 95 3.78 -27.99 -2.07
CA LEU A 95 3.64 -29.38 -1.63
C LEU A 95 3.15 -30.28 -2.76
N SER A 96 2.17 -29.82 -3.55
CA SER A 96 1.64 -30.59 -4.68
C SER A 96 2.70 -30.85 -5.76
N ILE A 97 3.55 -29.85 -6.06
CA ILE A 97 4.66 -29.99 -7.00
C ILE A 97 5.67 -31.01 -6.46
N ILE A 98 6.04 -30.92 -5.18
CA ILE A 98 6.98 -31.86 -4.54
C ILE A 98 6.44 -33.30 -4.60
N LEU A 99 5.17 -33.50 -4.25
CA LEU A 99 4.53 -34.82 -4.30
C LEU A 99 4.47 -35.38 -5.73
N LEU A 100 4.17 -34.53 -6.72
CA LEU A 100 4.19 -34.91 -8.13
C LEU A 100 5.60 -35.35 -8.56
N LEU A 101 6.65 -34.62 -8.15
CA LEU A 101 8.03 -34.99 -8.45
C LEU A 101 8.42 -36.33 -7.82
N ILE A 102 8.00 -36.58 -6.58
CA ILE A 102 8.22 -37.87 -5.90
C ILE A 102 7.50 -39.00 -6.68
N PHE A 103 6.23 -38.79 -7.06
CA PHE A 103 5.47 -39.76 -7.85
C PHE A 103 6.11 -40.06 -9.21
N VAL A 104 6.61 -39.03 -9.90
CA VAL A 104 7.30 -39.21 -11.20
C VAL A 104 8.62 -39.94 -11.05
N ALA A 105 9.37 -39.70 -9.96
CA ALA A 105 10.61 -40.40 -9.67
C ALA A 105 10.36 -41.89 -9.40
N ASP A 106 9.34 -42.20 -8.60
CA ASP A 106 8.91 -43.56 -8.28
C ASP A 106 8.44 -44.32 -9.54
N MET A 107 7.59 -43.70 -10.36
CA MET A 107 7.05 -44.30 -11.60
C MET A 107 8.07 -44.63 -12.68
N LYS A 108 9.25 -43.98 -12.66
CA LYS A 108 10.26 -44.17 -13.72
C LYS A 108 11.50 -44.97 -13.27
N ASP A 109 11.55 -45.46 -12.03
CA ASP A 109 12.76 -46.05 -11.43
C ASP A 109 13.98 -45.11 -11.57
N VAL A 110 13.75 -43.80 -11.59
CA VAL A 110 14.79 -42.79 -11.75
C VAL A 110 15.09 -42.23 -10.37
N SER A 111 16.35 -42.30 -9.95
CA SER A 111 16.77 -41.68 -8.70
C SER A 111 16.43 -40.18 -8.70
N ILE A 112 15.79 -39.69 -7.64
CA ILE A 112 15.40 -38.27 -7.45
C ILE A 112 16.58 -37.33 -7.75
N PHE A 113 17.80 -37.77 -7.40
CA PHE A 113 19.05 -37.07 -7.66
C PHE A 113 19.30 -36.81 -9.16
N SER A 114 19.07 -37.81 -10.02
CA SER A 114 19.26 -37.66 -11.48
C SER A 114 18.14 -36.86 -12.16
N ALA A 115 16.94 -36.82 -11.60
CA ALA A 115 15.89 -35.91 -12.04
C ALA A 115 16.24 -34.44 -11.70
N PHE A 116 16.82 -34.21 -10.51
CA PHE A 116 17.32 -32.89 -10.10
C PHE A 116 18.49 -32.42 -10.97
N ASP A 117 19.42 -33.30 -11.34
CA ASP A 117 20.51 -32.99 -12.29
C ASP A 117 19.98 -32.58 -13.67
N ARG A 118 18.92 -33.23 -14.17
CA ARG A 118 18.27 -32.84 -15.43
C ARG A 118 17.62 -31.47 -15.34
N ILE A 119 16.92 -31.16 -14.24
CA ILE A 119 16.35 -29.83 -13.99
C ILE A 119 17.45 -28.77 -13.92
N THR A 120 18.54 -29.05 -13.22
CA THR A 120 19.71 -28.16 -13.10
C THR A 120 20.40 -27.97 -14.46
N GLY A 121 20.42 -29.01 -15.31
CA GLY A 121 20.88 -28.92 -16.71
C GLY A 121 19.99 -28.06 -17.60
N TYR A 122 18.66 -28.04 -17.39
CA TYR A 122 17.75 -27.10 -18.04
C TYR A 122 18.00 -25.65 -17.57
N PHE A 123 18.23 -25.43 -16.28
CA PHE A 123 18.65 -24.12 -15.77
C PHE A 123 20.02 -23.68 -16.31
N GLY A 124 20.96 -24.62 -16.49
CA GLY A 124 22.24 -24.39 -17.16
C GLY A 124 22.09 -23.97 -18.62
N SER A 125 21.14 -24.56 -19.35
CA SER A 125 20.78 -24.13 -20.72
C SER A 125 20.12 -22.75 -20.75
N PHE A 126 19.41 -22.37 -19.69
CA PHE A 126 18.87 -21.01 -19.56
C PHE A 126 19.98 -19.96 -19.33
N SER A 127 21.03 -20.35 -18.58
CA SER A 127 22.22 -19.52 -18.36
C SER A 127 22.99 -19.23 -19.66
N THR A 128 23.16 -20.21 -20.54
CA THR A 128 23.85 -20.01 -21.83
C THR A 128 23.07 -19.10 -22.78
N VAL A 129 21.74 -19.25 -22.85
CA VAL A 129 20.89 -18.33 -23.63
C VAL A 129 20.94 -16.92 -23.05
N THR A 130 20.91 -16.77 -21.72
CA THR A 130 21.02 -15.47 -21.04
C THR A 130 22.39 -14.82 -21.28
N ALA A 131 23.46 -15.60 -21.26
CA ALA A 131 24.82 -15.13 -21.56
C ALA A 131 24.96 -14.70 -23.03
N ALA A 132 24.37 -15.44 -23.97
CA ALA A 132 24.36 -15.08 -25.39
C ALA A 132 23.57 -13.78 -25.64
N ILE A 133 22.41 -13.62 -25.00
CA ILE A 133 21.61 -12.39 -25.09
C ILE A 133 22.37 -11.20 -24.48
N SER A 134 22.97 -11.39 -23.30
CA SER A 134 23.79 -10.35 -22.65
C SER A 134 25.00 -9.94 -23.50
N GLY A 135 25.66 -10.91 -24.16
CA GLY A 135 26.73 -10.66 -25.13
C GLY A 135 26.25 -9.84 -26.33
N ALA A 136 25.16 -10.27 -26.97
CA ALA A 136 24.58 -9.56 -28.12
C ALA A 136 24.15 -8.11 -27.77
N VAL A 137 23.57 -7.90 -26.58
CA VAL A 137 23.19 -6.56 -26.10
C VAL A 137 24.44 -5.68 -25.87
N LYS A 138 25.50 -6.23 -25.28
CA LYS A 138 26.77 -5.51 -25.08
C LYS A 138 27.44 -5.15 -26.39
N ASP A 139 27.47 -6.05 -27.36
CA ASP A 139 28.06 -5.81 -28.68
C ASP A 139 27.29 -4.72 -29.43
N LEU A 140 25.95 -4.78 -29.42
CA LEU A 140 25.10 -3.77 -30.04
C LEU A 140 25.30 -2.38 -29.40
N PHE A 141 25.40 -2.34 -28.06
CA PHE A 141 25.68 -1.10 -27.34
C PHE A 141 27.07 -0.55 -27.66
N GLY A 142 28.08 -1.43 -27.77
CA GLY A 142 29.44 -1.06 -28.19
C GLY A 142 29.47 -0.45 -29.58
N LEU A 143 28.74 -1.02 -30.55
CA LEU A 143 28.62 -0.47 -31.91
C LEU A 143 27.96 0.91 -31.91
N LEU A 144 26.90 1.11 -31.12
CA LEU A 144 26.24 2.41 -30.98
C LEU A 144 27.16 3.47 -30.39
N VAL A 145 27.88 3.15 -29.31
CA VAL A 145 28.83 4.08 -28.68
C VAL A 145 29.96 4.44 -29.64
N ASN A 146 30.51 3.46 -30.36
CA ASN A 146 31.58 3.70 -31.34
C ASN A 146 31.10 4.55 -32.53
N ALA A 147 29.88 4.31 -33.02
CA ALA A 147 29.29 5.13 -34.08
C ALA A 147 29.08 6.58 -33.60
N LEU A 148 28.56 6.76 -32.38
CA LEU A 148 28.38 8.08 -31.78
C LEU A 148 29.72 8.82 -31.59
N ALA A 149 30.74 8.12 -31.12
CA ALA A 149 32.09 8.66 -30.95
C ALA A 149 32.68 9.09 -32.30
N ALA A 150 32.54 8.28 -33.35
CA ALA A 150 33.00 8.64 -34.69
C ALA A 150 32.29 9.90 -35.23
N VAL A 151 30.97 10.01 -35.02
CA VAL A 151 30.21 11.21 -35.41
C VAL A 151 30.69 12.44 -34.63
N ALA A 152 30.92 12.29 -33.32
CA ALA A 152 31.43 13.38 -32.48
C ALA A 152 32.83 13.83 -32.91
N ASP A 153 33.73 12.89 -33.22
CA ASP A 153 35.07 13.17 -33.71
C ASP A 153 35.04 13.91 -35.05
N ILE A 154 34.19 13.48 -35.98
CA ILE A 154 34.00 14.18 -37.26
C ILE A 154 33.47 15.60 -37.02
N ALA A 155 32.47 15.78 -36.16
CA ALA A 155 31.92 17.09 -35.84
C ALA A 155 32.98 18.02 -35.21
N LEU A 156 33.76 17.53 -34.24
CA LEU A 156 34.85 18.29 -33.62
C LEU A 156 35.96 18.61 -34.63
N SER A 157 36.28 17.69 -35.54
CA SER A 157 37.25 17.89 -36.60
C SER A 157 36.82 19.00 -37.56
N ILE A 158 35.55 19.00 -37.99
CA ILE A 158 34.97 20.06 -38.82
C ILE A 158 35.06 21.40 -38.09
N VAL A 159 34.63 21.47 -36.83
CA VAL A 159 34.71 22.72 -36.05
C VAL A 159 36.15 23.22 -35.96
N ARG A 160 37.12 22.34 -35.67
CA ARG A 160 38.53 22.72 -35.58
C ARG A 160 39.09 23.21 -36.92
N SER A 161 38.73 22.55 -38.02
CA SER A 161 39.19 22.92 -39.37
C SER A 161 38.67 24.29 -39.81
N TYR A 162 37.40 24.59 -39.52
CA TYR A 162 36.75 25.82 -39.99
C TYR A 162 36.73 26.97 -38.98
N TYR A 163 37.19 26.76 -37.74
CA TYR A 163 37.17 27.79 -36.67
C TYR A 163 37.81 29.12 -37.08
N TYR A 164 39.02 29.07 -37.67
CA TYR A 164 39.72 30.28 -38.10
C TYR A 164 39.06 30.95 -39.32
N ALA A 165 38.45 30.16 -40.21
CA ALA A 165 37.71 30.70 -41.36
C ALA A 165 36.50 31.52 -40.90
N PHE A 166 35.76 31.04 -39.90
CA PHE A 166 34.66 31.80 -39.29
C PHE A 166 35.14 33.08 -38.62
N ILE A 167 36.25 33.03 -37.88
CA ILE A 167 36.84 34.24 -37.26
C ILE A 167 37.19 35.28 -38.33
N VAL A 168 37.88 34.88 -39.39
CA VAL A 168 38.26 35.79 -40.47
C VAL A 168 37.02 36.40 -41.13
N LEU A 169 35.99 35.60 -41.41
CA LEU A 169 34.74 36.08 -42.00
C LEU A 169 34.02 37.09 -41.08
N ILE A 170 33.99 36.84 -39.77
CA ILE A 170 33.42 37.78 -38.81
C ILE A 170 34.20 39.10 -38.80
N LEU A 171 35.54 39.02 -38.79
CA LEU A 171 36.40 40.21 -38.81
C LEU A 171 36.23 41.02 -40.11
N THR A 172 36.09 40.37 -41.27
CA THR A 172 35.87 41.07 -42.54
C THR A 172 34.50 41.74 -42.57
N VAL A 173 33.45 41.08 -42.08
CA VAL A 173 32.10 41.68 -41.96
C VAL A 173 32.13 42.91 -41.05
N LEU A 174 32.78 42.81 -39.88
CA LEU A 174 32.93 43.95 -38.96
C LEU A 174 33.72 45.10 -39.58
N ALA A 175 34.78 44.79 -40.34
CA ALA A 175 35.57 45.80 -41.05
C ALA A 175 34.73 46.55 -42.10
N VAL A 176 33.92 45.82 -42.88
CA VAL A 176 33.00 46.41 -43.87
C VAL A 176 31.93 47.27 -43.19
N GLN A 177 31.31 46.80 -42.11
CA GLN A 177 30.34 47.59 -41.34
C GLN A 177 30.95 48.91 -40.83
N ARG A 178 32.19 48.85 -40.31
CA ARG A 178 32.92 50.03 -39.85
C ARG A 178 33.26 50.98 -40.99
N LEU A 179 33.64 50.47 -42.16
CA LEU A 179 33.92 51.27 -43.34
C LEU A 179 32.65 51.98 -43.85
N ILE A 180 31.52 51.27 -43.93
CA ILE A 180 30.23 51.85 -44.34
C ILE A 180 29.81 52.96 -43.37
N HIS A 181 29.93 52.73 -42.05
CA HIS A 181 29.65 53.76 -41.05
C HIS A 181 30.57 54.98 -41.19
N TYR A 182 31.88 54.76 -41.38
CA TYR A 182 32.86 55.83 -41.54
C TYR A 182 32.60 56.69 -42.80
N VAL A 183 32.29 56.04 -43.93
CA VAL A 183 31.92 56.73 -45.17
C VAL A 183 30.60 57.50 -44.98
N GLY A 184 29.61 56.89 -44.33
CA GLY A 184 28.31 57.52 -44.06
C GLY A 184 28.38 58.73 -43.12
N THR A 185 29.35 58.77 -42.21
CA THR A 185 29.57 59.96 -41.35
C THR A 185 30.30 61.10 -42.07
N HIS A 186 31.22 60.80 -43.00
CA HIS A 186 31.94 61.84 -43.73
C HIS A 186 31.14 62.47 -44.86
N THR A 187 30.26 61.72 -45.54
CA THR A 187 29.37 62.31 -46.55
C THR A 187 28.27 63.19 -45.95
N GLY A 188 28.03 63.11 -44.63
CA GLY A 188 27.15 64.02 -43.90
C GLY A 188 27.80 65.36 -43.54
N GLU A 189 29.12 65.42 -43.40
CA GLU A 189 29.87 66.67 -43.11
C GLU A 189 30.11 67.55 -44.35
N GLU A 190 30.03 67.00 -45.57
CA GLU A 190 30.18 67.79 -46.82
C GLU A 190 28.85 68.35 -47.36
N ALA A 191 27.72 68.10 -46.68
CA ALA A 191 26.37 68.51 -47.11
C ALA A 191 25.74 69.64 -46.25
N GLU A 192 26.48 70.23 -45.30
CA GLU A 192 26.16 71.51 -44.61
C GLU A 192 27.08 72.63 -45.09
#